data_AF-A0A9D8HXL5-F1
#
_entry.id   AF-A0A9D8HXL5-F1
#
_cell.length_a   1.000
_cell.length_b   1.000
_cell.length_c   1.000
_cell.angle_alpha   90.00
_cell.angle_beta   90.00
_cell.angle_gamma   90.00
#
_symmetry.space_group_name_H-M   'P 1'
#
loop_
_entity.id
_entity.type
_entity.pdbx_description
1 polymer ?
#
loop_
_entity_poly.entity_id
_entity_poly.type
_entity_poly.pdbx_seq_one_letter_code
_entity_poly.pdbx_strand_id
1 'polypeptide(L)'
;MGGEVSVLGMTMPNQPEGGGTQELRSRARLEVTADPTSWLRLKFDGSVDGLVADRSGRVNDAIARARDAWVEVRGSQVDVRVGYGRLVWGRLDEIMPSDVLNPVESARYFLEGRAEARLPVAFARTRLFFTDDTSLEAIVSLPGRRGRFDELDEATSPFNLLRDLVLPAGLVDNLDRREPKATWSSLQGGGRLSTTLGRVDASVSAYRGCESFGTVSLEPSVFIDPTILAQPIPLVVGTLVERYARFTMVAADAEAIVGPWAIRAETAYFPDRAAIDAGVGVDRSAGDYRVFTSVVWHRDWSMDGPTVVNHDLSLIGSIERRFARDRYMVRVFGVSNPVDASGFVRGVAAWTVRDNVALEVSGGAFFGEADGTDTLSRFRDRDFAFARVRWFF
;
A
#
# COMPACT_ATOMS: atom_id res chain seq x y z
N MET A 1 -2.46 12.20 24.75
CA MET A 1 -2.76 12.93 23.51
C MET A 1 -1.44 13.42 22.97
N GLY A 2 -1.25 13.33 21.66
CA GLY A 2 -0.09 13.90 20.98
C GLY A 2 -0.47 14.25 19.56
N GLY A 3 0.36 15.02 18.89
CA GLY A 3 0.11 15.39 17.50
C GLY A 3 1.38 15.79 16.77
N GLU A 4 1.22 16.00 15.48
CA GLU A 4 2.26 16.60 14.66
C GLU A 4 1.69 17.59 13.65
N VAL A 5 2.44 18.65 13.36
CA VAL A 5 2.27 19.47 12.17
C VAL A 5 3.49 19.27 11.28
N SER A 6 3.28 19.09 9.98
CA SER A 6 4.37 18.97 9.04
C SER A 6 4.13 19.76 7.78
N VAL A 7 5.23 20.23 7.19
CA VAL A 7 5.26 20.85 5.86
C VAL A 7 6.33 20.16 5.05
N LEU A 8 5.98 19.73 3.85
CA LEU A 8 6.83 19.05 2.89
C LEU A 8 6.87 19.86 1.59
N GLY A 9 8.07 20.19 1.13
CA GLY A 9 8.32 20.68 -0.22
C GLY A 9 8.94 19.56 -1.04
N MET A 10 8.38 19.28 -2.22
CA MET A 10 8.80 18.19 -3.09
C MET A 10 8.95 18.68 -4.53
N THR A 11 9.93 18.12 -5.22
CA THR A 11 10.11 18.29 -6.66
C THR A 11 10.19 16.93 -7.33
N MET A 12 9.62 16.84 -8.52
CA MET A 12 9.74 15.69 -9.40
C MET A 12 10.27 16.18 -10.74
N PRO A 13 11.59 16.10 -10.98
CA PRO A 13 12.22 16.71 -12.14
C PRO A 13 12.00 15.92 -13.44
N ASN A 14 11.64 14.64 -13.33
CA ASN A 14 11.29 13.79 -14.47
C ASN A 14 9.79 13.52 -14.44
N GLN A 15 9.11 13.69 -15.58
CA GLN A 15 7.68 13.40 -15.79
C GLN A 15 7.45 12.93 -17.24
N PRO A 16 6.49 12.02 -17.49
CA PRO A 16 6.23 11.49 -18.84
C PRO A 16 5.91 12.54 -19.92
N GLU A 17 5.22 13.63 -19.57
CA GLU A 17 4.87 14.71 -20.51
C GLU A 17 5.98 15.77 -20.67
N GLY A 18 7.11 15.58 -19.99
CA GLY A 18 8.18 16.57 -19.88
C GLY A 18 7.92 17.66 -18.83
N GLY A 19 8.98 18.36 -18.43
CA GLY A 19 8.92 19.37 -17.38
C GLY A 19 9.04 18.80 -15.96
N GLY A 20 9.12 19.69 -14.98
CA GLY A 20 9.22 19.32 -13.56
C GLY A 20 7.97 19.72 -12.79
N THR A 21 7.57 18.90 -11.82
CA THR A 21 6.50 19.23 -10.87
C THR A 21 7.09 19.76 -9.57
N GLN A 22 6.42 20.74 -8.97
CA GLN A 22 6.70 21.20 -7.61
C GLN A 22 5.44 21.08 -6.75
N GLU A 23 5.59 20.57 -5.54
CA GLU A 23 4.49 20.42 -4.58
C GLU A 23 4.89 20.95 -3.22
N LEU A 24 3.96 21.66 -2.60
CA LEU A 24 3.98 22.00 -1.18
C LEU A 24 2.80 21.30 -0.51
N ARG A 25 3.09 20.41 0.43
CA ARG A 25 2.09 19.70 1.22
C ARG A 25 2.19 20.11 2.68
N SER A 26 1.04 20.29 3.32
CA SER A 26 0.95 20.53 4.76
C SER A 26 0.07 19.47 5.40
N ARG A 27 0.42 19.00 6.59
CA ARG A 27 -0.39 18.07 7.38
C ARG A 27 -0.46 18.52 8.82
N ALA A 28 -1.65 18.49 9.41
CA ALA A 28 -1.85 18.54 10.86
C ALA A 28 -2.50 17.23 11.31
N ARG A 29 -1.90 16.54 12.28
CA ARG A 29 -2.34 15.23 12.77
C ARG A 29 -2.54 15.29 14.29
N LEU A 30 -3.56 14.59 14.76
CA LEU A 30 -3.90 14.43 16.16
C LEU A 30 -4.09 12.96 16.50
N GLU A 31 -3.43 12.48 17.55
CA GLU A 31 -3.60 11.15 18.12
C GLU A 31 -4.04 11.21 19.60
N VAL A 32 -5.10 10.47 19.90
CA VAL A 32 -5.67 10.30 21.23
C VAL A 32 -5.84 8.80 21.48
N THR A 33 -5.21 8.32 22.55
CA THR A 33 -5.48 6.99 23.10
C THR A 33 -5.94 7.17 24.55
N ALA A 34 -6.99 6.47 24.92
CA ALA A 34 -7.50 6.45 26.28
C ALA A 34 -7.84 5.02 26.69
N ASP A 35 -7.55 4.67 27.94
CA ASP A 35 -7.94 3.41 28.56
C ASP A 35 -8.80 3.76 29.80
N PRO A 36 -10.10 4.13 29.62
CA PRO A 36 -10.94 4.62 30.71
C PRO A 36 -11.14 3.58 31.82
N THR A 37 -11.04 2.29 31.48
CA THR A 37 -11.07 1.15 32.40
C THR A 37 -10.05 0.11 31.95
N SER A 38 -9.80 -0.91 32.77
CA SER A 38 -8.88 -2.02 32.41
C SER A 38 -9.38 -2.87 31.23
N TRP A 39 -10.69 -2.87 30.97
CA TRP A 39 -11.33 -3.67 29.93
C TRP A 39 -11.71 -2.87 28.68
N LEU A 40 -11.53 -1.54 28.68
CA LEU A 40 -11.93 -0.68 27.57
C LEU A 40 -10.77 0.18 27.10
N ARG A 41 -10.50 0.15 25.79
CA ARG A 41 -9.57 1.06 25.12
C ARG A 41 -10.23 1.80 23.97
N LEU A 42 -9.91 3.07 23.84
CA LEU A 42 -10.35 3.96 22.79
C LEU A 42 -9.12 4.49 22.05
N LYS A 43 -9.17 4.53 20.72
CA LYS A 43 -8.16 5.18 19.89
C LYS A 43 -8.81 6.08 18.84
N PHE A 44 -8.28 7.28 18.70
CA PHE A 44 -8.53 8.19 17.60
C PHE A 44 -7.20 8.73 17.07
N ASP A 45 -7.04 8.75 15.76
CA ASP A 45 -5.93 9.30 15.00
C ASP A 45 -6.52 9.90 13.73
N GLY A 46 -6.39 11.20 13.55
CA GLY A 46 -6.92 11.92 12.40
C GLY A 46 -5.97 12.98 11.88
N SER A 47 -6.09 13.31 10.60
CA SER A 47 -5.28 14.34 9.96
C SER A 47 -6.11 15.26 9.06
N VAL A 48 -5.57 16.45 8.84
CA VAL A 48 -5.96 17.37 7.77
C VAL A 48 -4.72 17.60 6.91
N ASP A 49 -4.85 17.32 5.62
CA ASP A 49 -3.81 17.38 4.61
C ASP A 49 -4.19 18.44 3.57
N GLY A 50 -3.21 19.25 3.13
CA GLY A 50 -3.39 20.29 2.12
C GLY A 50 -2.28 20.24 1.07
N LEU A 51 -2.60 20.63 -0.15
CA LEU A 51 -1.72 20.65 -1.32
C LEU A 51 -1.81 21.98 -2.04
N VAL A 52 -0.65 22.50 -2.41
CA VAL A 52 -0.47 23.49 -3.47
C VAL A 52 0.61 22.94 -4.40
N ALA A 53 0.30 22.80 -5.68
CA ALA A 53 1.23 22.27 -6.67
C ALA A 53 1.23 23.08 -7.96
N ASP A 54 2.36 23.03 -8.65
CA ASP A 54 2.49 23.45 -10.04
C ASP A 54 2.78 22.21 -10.89
N ARG A 55 1.81 21.85 -11.74
CA ARG A 55 1.77 20.65 -12.58
C ARG A 55 1.21 21.01 -13.96
N SER A 56 1.95 21.84 -14.70
CA SER A 56 1.44 22.48 -15.93
C SER A 56 0.25 23.41 -15.66
N GLY A 57 0.19 23.97 -14.46
CA GLY A 57 -0.95 24.71 -13.93
C GLY A 57 -1.03 24.59 -12.41
N ARG A 58 -1.66 25.59 -11.78
CA ARG A 58 -1.82 25.61 -10.33
C ARG A 58 -2.93 24.64 -9.89
N VAL A 59 -2.58 23.69 -9.05
CA VAL A 59 -3.51 22.77 -8.38
C VAL A 59 -3.51 23.07 -6.89
N ASN A 60 -4.70 23.13 -6.28
CA ASN A 60 -4.81 23.18 -4.82
C ASN A 60 -5.91 22.22 -4.37
N ASP A 61 -5.66 21.48 -3.29
CA ASP A 61 -6.64 20.54 -2.73
C ASP A 61 -6.43 20.38 -1.21
N ALA A 62 -7.44 19.88 -0.50
CA ALA A 62 -7.35 19.59 0.92
C ALA A 62 -8.31 18.48 1.32
N ILE A 63 -7.90 17.67 2.32
CA ILE A 63 -8.73 16.60 2.84
C ILE A 63 -8.54 16.39 4.33
N ALA A 64 -9.63 16.04 5.02
CA ALA A 64 -9.59 15.60 6.41
C ALA A 64 -9.93 14.10 6.49
N ARG A 65 -9.19 13.34 7.28
CA ARG A 65 -9.34 11.88 7.36
C ARG A 65 -9.07 11.33 8.75
N ALA A 66 -9.78 10.26 9.10
CA ALA A 66 -9.38 9.38 10.21
C ALA A 66 -8.39 8.32 9.69
N ARG A 67 -7.29 8.11 10.42
CA ARG A 67 -6.34 7.00 10.22
C ARG A 67 -6.70 5.82 11.10
N ASP A 68 -7.09 6.08 12.34
CA ASP A 68 -7.59 5.09 13.28
C ASP A 68 -8.70 5.71 14.13
N ALA A 69 -9.83 5.04 14.30
CA ALA A 69 -10.95 5.47 15.12
C ALA A 69 -11.71 4.22 15.56
N TRP A 70 -11.36 3.66 16.72
CA TRP A 70 -11.90 2.38 17.16
C TRP A 70 -12.01 2.27 18.67
N VAL A 71 -12.84 1.30 19.06
CA VAL A 71 -13.05 0.87 20.44
C VAL A 71 -12.65 -0.60 20.56
N GLU A 72 -11.95 -0.93 21.63
CA GLU A 72 -11.55 -2.30 21.97
C GLU A 72 -12.04 -2.65 23.36
N VAL A 73 -12.80 -3.75 23.45
CA VAL A 73 -13.19 -4.40 24.69
C VAL A 73 -12.25 -5.58 24.91
N ARG A 74 -11.59 -5.61 26.06
CA ARG A 74 -10.61 -6.62 26.45
C ARG A 74 -11.17 -7.54 27.52
N GLY A 75 -10.98 -8.84 27.30
CA GLY A 75 -11.34 -9.89 28.24
C GLY A 75 -10.12 -10.76 28.57
N SER A 76 -10.31 -11.73 29.46
CA SER A 76 -9.25 -12.70 29.79
C SER A 76 -8.99 -13.71 28.67
N GLN A 77 -10.00 -14.02 27.85
CA GLN A 77 -9.94 -15.02 26.79
C GLN A 77 -10.38 -14.48 25.42
N VAL A 78 -10.96 -13.29 25.37
CA VAL A 78 -11.51 -12.69 24.15
C VAL A 78 -11.30 -11.20 24.15
N ASP A 79 -10.76 -10.69 23.05
CA ASP A 79 -10.75 -9.27 22.73
C ASP A 79 -11.64 -8.99 21.52
N VAL A 80 -12.42 -7.91 21.57
CA VAL A 80 -13.25 -7.45 20.46
C VAL A 80 -12.92 -5.99 20.16
N ARG A 81 -12.57 -5.70 18.90
CA ARG A 81 -12.29 -4.35 18.41
C ARG A 81 -13.19 -4.01 17.23
N VAL A 82 -13.86 -2.87 17.30
CA VAL A 82 -14.74 -2.38 16.23
C VAL A 82 -14.40 -0.93 15.93
N GLY A 83 -14.36 -0.59 14.64
CA GLY A 83 -14.19 0.79 14.22
C GLY A 83 -13.55 0.89 12.84
N TYR A 84 -12.69 1.90 12.69
CA TYR A 84 -12.00 2.23 11.46
C TYR A 84 -10.50 2.24 11.72
N GLY A 85 -9.70 1.62 10.88
CA GLY A 85 -8.27 1.56 11.13
C GLY A 85 -7.49 0.67 10.20
N ARG A 86 -6.19 0.60 10.43
CA ARG A 86 -5.26 -0.25 9.68
C ARG A 86 -5.10 -1.58 10.41
N LEU A 87 -5.26 -2.66 9.67
CA LEU A 87 -4.99 -4.03 10.12
C LEU A 87 -3.71 -4.50 9.42
N VAL A 88 -3.05 -5.50 9.99
CA VAL A 88 -1.80 -6.03 9.42
C VAL A 88 -1.80 -7.51 9.62
N TRP A 89 -1.67 -8.24 8.51
CA TRP A 89 -1.23 -9.62 8.48
C TRP A 89 0.13 -9.69 7.78
N GLY A 90 0.76 -10.85 7.82
CA GLY A 90 2.10 -11.05 7.28
C GLY A 90 3.21 -10.60 8.22
N ARG A 91 4.43 -10.94 7.84
CA ARG A 91 5.63 -10.70 8.66
C ARG A 91 6.80 -10.13 7.88
N LEU A 92 6.91 -10.42 6.59
CA LEU A 92 8.01 -9.88 5.77
C LEU A 92 8.04 -8.35 5.78
N ASP A 93 9.20 -7.75 5.55
CA ASP A 93 9.30 -6.29 5.49
C ASP A 93 8.99 -5.76 4.09
N GLU A 94 8.24 -4.64 4.03
CA GLU A 94 7.86 -3.84 2.83
C GLU A 94 7.00 -4.53 1.76
N ILE A 95 7.19 -5.81 1.47
CA ILE A 95 6.33 -6.64 0.61
C ILE A 95 5.90 -7.87 1.41
N MET A 96 4.62 -7.92 1.75
CA MET A 96 4.00 -8.95 2.60
C MET A 96 2.89 -9.65 1.80
N PRO A 97 3.13 -10.86 1.28
CA PRO A 97 2.16 -11.62 0.47
C PRO A 97 0.76 -11.74 1.07
N SER A 98 0.65 -11.91 2.39
CA SER A 98 -0.61 -12.13 3.10
C SER A 98 -1.27 -10.85 3.66
N ASP A 99 -0.62 -9.70 3.49
CA ASP A 99 -1.11 -8.40 3.94
C ASP A 99 -2.05 -7.78 2.91
N VAL A 100 -3.25 -8.36 2.83
CA VAL A 100 -4.29 -8.02 1.83
C VAL A 100 -5.51 -7.30 2.42
N LEU A 101 -5.51 -7.08 3.74
CA LEU A 101 -6.66 -6.54 4.47
C LEU A 101 -6.90 -5.05 4.16
N ASN A 102 -5.81 -4.32 3.92
CA ASN A 102 -5.83 -2.89 3.74
C ASN A 102 -5.41 -2.54 2.32
N PRO A 103 -6.20 -1.72 1.61
CA PRO A 103 -5.74 -1.10 0.38
C PRO A 103 -4.52 -0.23 0.65
N VAL A 104 -3.71 -0.02 -0.39
CA VAL A 104 -2.49 0.79 -0.27
C VAL A 104 -2.58 2.06 -1.10
N GLU A 105 -1.83 3.07 -0.66
CA GLU A 105 -1.59 4.28 -1.41
C GLU A 105 -0.17 4.30 -1.98
N SER A 106 -0.05 4.35 -3.31
CA SER A 106 1.25 4.21 -4.00
C SER A 106 2.21 5.34 -3.67
N ALA A 107 1.78 6.61 -3.71
CA ALA A 107 2.65 7.74 -3.37
C ALA A 107 3.25 7.60 -1.97
N ARG A 108 2.44 7.37 -0.93
CA ARG A 108 2.93 7.09 0.43
C ARG A 108 3.84 5.88 0.53
N TYR A 109 3.61 4.82 -0.25
CA TYR A 109 4.50 3.66 -0.26
C TYR A 109 5.92 4.09 -0.64
N PHE A 110 6.07 4.86 -1.72
CA PHE A 110 7.38 5.33 -2.18
C PHE A 110 7.94 6.46 -1.31
N LEU A 111 7.11 7.35 -0.76
CA LEU A 111 7.57 8.50 0.02
C LEU A 111 7.85 8.18 1.49
N GLU A 112 7.05 7.32 2.12
CA GLU A 112 7.05 7.06 3.56
C GLU A 112 7.29 5.56 3.90
N GLY A 113 6.94 4.64 2.99
CA GLY A 113 7.10 3.18 3.18
C GLY A 113 5.76 2.46 3.39
N ARG A 114 5.76 1.12 3.37
CA ARG A 114 4.52 0.32 3.42
C ARG A 114 3.64 0.63 4.63
N ALA A 115 4.25 0.83 5.80
CA ALA A 115 3.54 1.07 7.05
C ALA A 115 2.57 2.25 6.98
N GLU A 116 3.01 3.35 6.34
CA GLU A 116 2.21 4.56 6.21
C GLU A 116 1.26 4.54 5.02
N ALA A 117 1.55 3.71 4.01
CA ALA A 117 0.76 3.54 2.79
C ALA A 117 -0.58 2.81 2.99
N ARG A 118 -0.75 2.05 4.09
CA ARG A 118 -1.99 1.33 4.36
C ARG A 118 -3.15 2.30 4.58
N LEU A 119 -4.20 2.12 3.80
CA LEU A 119 -5.45 2.85 3.93
C LEU A 119 -6.35 2.15 4.96
N PRO A 120 -6.89 2.85 5.96
CA PRO A 120 -7.79 2.23 6.93
C PRO A 120 -9.11 1.78 6.32
N VAL A 121 -9.67 0.73 6.90
CA VAL A 121 -10.96 0.13 6.54
C VAL A 121 -11.89 0.10 7.75
N ALA A 122 -13.19 0.04 7.51
CA ALA A 122 -14.16 -0.18 8.58
C ALA A 122 -14.20 -1.68 8.90
N PHE A 123 -14.02 -2.05 10.16
CA PHE A 123 -13.88 -3.45 10.58
C PHE A 123 -14.54 -3.75 11.92
N ALA A 124 -14.82 -5.04 12.10
CA ALA A 124 -14.93 -5.68 13.40
C ALA A 124 -13.94 -6.84 13.45
N ARG A 125 -13.20 -6.94 14.55
CA ARG A 125 -12.15 -7.93 14.79
C ARG A 125 -12.36 -8.58 16.14
N THR A 126 -12.26 -9.89 16.19
CA THR A 126 -12.30 -10.68 17.42
C THR A 126 -11.03 -11.51 17.53
N ARG A 127 -10.39 -11.51 18.69
CA ARG A 127 -9.27 -12.39 19.01
C ARG A 127 -9.65 -13.30 20.17
N LEU A 128 -9.59 -14.60 19.94
CA LEU A 128 -9.83 -15.65 20.92
C LEU A 128 -8.48 -16.23 21.36
N PHE A 129 -8.23 -16.32 22.66
CA PHE A 129 -7.04 -16.91 23.24
C PHE A 129 -7.38 -18.31 23.77
N PHE A 130 -6.88 -19.35 23.11
CA PHE A 130 -7.09 -20.73 23.55
C PHE A 130 -6.08 -21.13 24.62
N THR A 131 -4.83 -20.69 24.44
CA THR A 131 -3.72 -20.82 25.37
C THR A 131 -2.89 -19.55 25.32
N ASP A 132 -1.85 -19.45 26.16
CA ASP A 132 -0.90 -18.33 26.12
C ASP A 132 -0.17 -18.22 24.77
N ASP A 133 0.04 -19.35 24.11
CA ASP A 133 0.78 -19.44 22.83
C ASP A 133 -0.13 -19.46 21.60
N THR A 134 -1.43 -19.79 21.74
CA THR A 134 -2.32 -20.04 20.59
C THR A 134 -3.55 -19.16 20.61
N SER A 135 -3.77 -18.43 19.52
CA SER A 135 -4.92 -17.55 19.34
C SER A 135 -5.52 -17.61 17.94
N LEU A 136 -6.84 -17.40 17.86
CA LEU A 136 -7.58 -17.24 16.61
C LEU A 136 -8.06 -15.81 16.49
N GLU A 137 -7.70 -15.14 15.40
CA GLU A 137 -8.26 -13.86 15.01
C GLU A 137 -9.30 -14.06 13.91
N ALA A 138 -10.44 -13.38 14.01
CA ALA A 138 -11.44 -13.29 12.98
C ALA A 138 -11.71 -11.82 12.66
N ILE A 139 -11.78 -11.47 11.37
CA ILE A 139 -12.02 -10.12 10.88
C ILE A 139 -13.17 -10.13 9.89
N VAL A 140 -14.04 -9.13 10.02
CA VAL A 140 -14.98 -8.73 8.97
C VAL A 140 -14.82 -7.24 8.72
N SER A 141 -14.91 -6.83 7.46
CA SER A 141 -14.77 -5.44 7.03
C SER A 141 -15.77 -5.10 5.93
N LEU A 142 -16.17 -3.84 5.91
CA LEU A 142 -16.99 -3.30 4.81
C LEU A 142 -16.10 -3.11 3.58
N PRO A 143 -16.55 -3.49 2.38
CA PRO A 143 -15.90 -3.00 1.17
C PRO A 143 -16.23 -1.53 0.97
N GLY A 144 -15.47 -0.87 0.11
CA GLY A 144 -15.69 0.54 -0.24
C GLY A 144 -14.47 1.43 -0.06
N ARG A 145 -13.28 0.85 0.09
CA ARG A 145 -12.05 1.61 -0.10
C ARG A 145 -11.17 0.91 -1.12
N ARG A 146 -10.94 1.61 -2.23
CA ARG A 146 -9.92 1.25 -3.22
C ARG A 146 -8.54 1.76 -2.79
N GLY A 147 -7.53 1.14 -3.36
CA GLY A 147 -6.18 1.65 -3.43
C GLY A 147 -6.17 2.98 -4.17
N ARG A 148 -5.20 3.82 -3.82
CA ARG A 148 -5.09 5.18 -4.35
C ARG A 148 -3.68 5.40 -4.85
N PHE A 149 -3.53 6.32 -5.78
CA PHE A 149 -2.20 6.72 -6.24
C PHE A 149 -1.64 7.87 -5.42
N ASP A 150 -2.51 8.71 -4.84
CA ASP A 150 -2.16 9.89 -4.04
C ASP A 150 -3.06 10.01 -2.81
N GLU A 151 -2.51 10.58 -1.74
CA GLU A 151 -3.23 10.87 -0.49
C GLU A 151 -4.51 11.66 -0.72
N LEU A 152 -4.49 12.65 -1.62
CA LEU A 152 -5.65 13.49 -1.93
C LEU A 152 -6.60 12.82 -2.92
N ASP A 153 -6.17 11.73 -3.57
CA ASP A 153 -6.90 11.06 -4.66
C ASP A 153 -7.17 12.01 -5.85
N GLU A 154 -6.25 12.95 -6.04
CA GLU A 154 -6.33 13.98 -7.07
C GLU A 154 -5.80 13.43 -8.41
N ALA A 155 -6.57 13.67 -9.48
CA ALA A 155 -6.38 13.01 -10.77
C ALA A 155 -5.07 13.36 -11.48
N THR A 156 -4.56 14.58 -11.30
CA THR A 156 -3.31 15.04 -11.91
C THR A 156 -2.06 14.64 -11.13
N SER A 157 -2.18 13.89 -10.03
CA SER A 157 -1.04 13.45 -9.24
C SER A 157 0.02 12.78 -10.12
N PRO A 158 1.30 13.13 -9.96
CA PRO A 158 2.39 12.48 -10.66
C PRO A 158 2.41 10.97 -10.45
N PHE A 159 1.98 10.47 -9.29
CA PHE A 159 1.95 9.04 -9.00
C PHE A 159 0.75 8.30 -9.62
N ASN A 160 -0.19 9.02 -10.24
CA ASN A 160 -1.40 8.45 -10.83
C ASN A 160 -1.11 7.79 -12.18
N LEU A 161 -0.92 6.47 -12.16
CA LEU A 161 -0.67 5.67 -13.37
C LEU A 161 -1.85 5.61 -14.35
N LEU A 162 -3.06 5.99 -13.92
CA LEU A 162 -4.22 6.04 -14.82
C LEU A 162 -4.15 7.24 -15.77
N ARG A 163 -3.40 8.29 -15.42
CA ARG A 163 -3.17 9.46 -16.29
C ARG A 163 -2.39 9.10 -17.54
N ASP A 164 -1.54 8.06 -17.48
CA ASP A 164 -0.69 7.66 -18.60
C ASP A 164 -1.39 6.69 -19.57
N LEU A 165 -2.68 6.41 -19.36
CA LEU A 165 -3.41 5.51 -20.24
C LEU A 165 -3.50 6.11 -21.65
N VAL A 166 -2.81 5.49 -22.60
CA VAL A 166 -2.91 5.83 -24.01
C VAL A 166 -4.19 5.20 -24.57
N LEU A 167 -5.19 6.03 -24.82
CA LEU A 167 -6.49 5.58 -25.34
C LEU A 167 -6.53 5.63 -26.87
N PRO A 168 -7.09 4.60 -27.54
CA PRO A 168 -7.39 4.67 -28.96
C PRO A 168 -8.27 5.89 -29.32
N ALA A 169 -8.04 6.45 -30.51
CA ALA A 169 -8.82 7.60 -30.99
C ALA A 169 -10.33 7.28 -31.03
N GLY A 170 -11.15 8.17 -30.47
CA GLY A 170 -12.61 8.02 -30.40
C GLY A 170 -13.14 7.45 -29.08
N LEU A 171 -12.26 7.01 -28.17
CA LEU A 171 -12.62 6.74 -26.79
C LEU A 171 -12.73 8.04 -25.99
N VAL A 172 -13.81 8.16 -25.22
CA VAL A 172 -13.97 9.25 -24.26
C VAL A 172 -13.18 8.88 -23.02
N ASP A 173 -12.42 9.84 -22.47
CA ASP A 173 -11.67 9.72 -21.22
C ASP A 173 -12.61 9.73 -19.99
N ASN A 174 -13.61 8.85 -19.99
CA ASN A 174 -14.53 8.64 -18.89
C ASN A 174 -14.34 7.22 -18.38
N LEU A 175 -13.61 7.09 -17.28
CA LEU A 175 -13.46 5.83 -16.56
C LEU A 175 -14.70 5.56 -15.69
N ASP A 176 -15.53 4.60 -16.09
CA ASP A 176 -16.64 4.09 -15.27
C ASP A 176 -16.10 3.17 -14.18
N ARG A 177 -16.00 3.70 -12.96
CA ARG A 177 -15.50 2.94 -11.81
C ARG A 177 -16.63 2.18 -11.12
N ARG A 178 -16.56 0.85 -11.14
CA ARG A 178 -17.54 -0.05 -10.51
C ARG A 178 -16.99 -0.61 -9.19
N GLU A 179 -17.02 0.21 -8.15
CA GLU A 179 -16.61 -0.21 -6.80
C GLU A 179 -17.62 -1.18 -6.15
N PRO A 180 -17.18 -2.11 -5.29
CA PRO A 180 -18.09 -2.96 -4.55
C PRO A 180 -18.93 -2.12 -3.58
N LYS A 181 -20.26 -2.16 -3.73
CA LYS A 181 -21.20 -1.46 -2.84
C LYS A 181 -21.13 -2.04 -1.44
N ALA A 182 -21.18 -1.22 -0.39
CA ALA A 182 -21.21 -1.67 1.00
C ALA A 182 -22.56 -2.31 1.39
N THR A 183 -22.75 -3.57 0.99
CA THR A 183 -23.91 -4.42 1.31
C THR A 183 -23.48 -5.67 2.09
N TRP A 184 -24.42 -6.37 2.72
CA TRP A 184 -24.13 -7.66 3.38
C TRP A 184 -23.51 -8.70 2.45
N SER A 185 -23.97 -8.75 1.19
CA SER A 185 -23.43 -9.67 0.17
C SER A 185 -22.00 -9.33 -0.24
N SER A 186 -21.56 -8.10 0.01
CA SER A 186 -20.27 -7.55 -0.40
C SER A 186 -19.18 -7.66 0.67
N LEU A 187 -19.53 -8.03 1.90
CA LEU A 187 -18.62 -8.09 3.05
C LEU A 187 -17.34 -8.87 2.74
N GLN A 188 -16.25 -8.39 3.32
CA GLN A 188 -14.92 -8.99 3.22
C GLN A 188 -14.52 -9.50 4.60
N GLY A 189 -13.79 -10.59 4.68
CA GLY A 189 -13.43 -11.14 5.97
C GLY A 189 -12.59 -12.40 5.89
N GLY A 190 -12.08 -12.80 7.04
CA GLY A 190 -11.16 -13.92 7.14
C GLY A 190 -10.84 -14.29 8.58
N GLY A 191 -10.04 -15.34 8.71
CA GLY A 191 -9.53 -15.80 9.99
C GLY A 191 -8.04 -16.09 9.92
N ARG A 192 -7.37 -15.96 11.06
CA ARG A 192 -5.95 -16.23 11.23
C ARG A 192 -5.72 -16.98 12.53
N LEU A 193 -5.22 -18.20 12.43
CA LEU A 193 -4.77 -18.99 13.58
C LEU A 193 -3.28 -18.77 13.75
N SER A 194 -2.86 -18.30 14.92
CA SER A 194 -1.45 -18.08 15.27
C SER A 194 -1.06 -18.93 16.48
N THR A 195 0.14 -19.50 16.44
CA THR A 195 0.70 -20.31 17.51
C THR A 195 2.20 -20.08 17.68
N THR A 196 2.70 -20.15 18.91
CA THR A 196 4.14 -20.14 19.20
C THR A 196 4.63 -21.57 19.48
N LEU A 197 5.54 -22.06 18.63
CA LEU A 197 6.15 -23.38 18.72
C LEU A 197 7.64 -23.25 19.08
N GLY A 198 7.93 -23.22 20.38
CA GLY A 198 9.31 -23.07 20.87
C GLY A 198 9.86 -21.67 20.61
N ARG A 199 10.67 -21.51 19.55
CA ARG A 199 11.24 -20.21 19.12
C ARG A 199 10.63 -19.68 17.82
N VAL A 200 9.64 -20.39 17.29
CA VAL A 200 9.00 -20.08 16.02
C VAL A 200 7.59 -19.64 16.31
N ASP A 201 7.29 -18.39 16.00
CA ASP A 201 5.90 -17.96 15.89
C ASP A 201 5.44 -18.38 14.49
N ALA A 202 4.26 -18.98 14.36
CA ALA A 202 3.72 -19.41 13.08
C ALA A 202 2.24 -19.07 12.98
N SER A 203 1.74 -18.93 11.76
CA SER A 203 0.33 -18.73 11.54
C SER A 203 -0.13 -19.26 10.20
N VAL A 204 -1.44 -19.52 10.12
CA VAL A 204 -2.16 -19.78 8.88
C VAL A 204 -3.37 -18.86 8.84
N SER A 205 -3.67 -18.32 7.66
CA SER A 205 -4.81 -17.43 7.47
C SER A 205 -5.57 -17.73 6.18
N ALA A 206 -6.85 -17.40 6.19
CA ALA A 206 -7.69 -17.39 5.01
C ALA A 206 -8.49 -16.09 4.99
N TYR A 207 -8.58 -15.45 3.82
CA TYR A 207 -9.32 -14.20 3.64
C TYR A 207 -10.07 -14.22 2.33
N ARG A 208 -11.26 -13.61 2.31
CA ARG A 208 -12.01 -13.33 1.10
C ARG A 208 -12.33 -11.84 1.05
N GLY A 209 -11.92 -11.19 -0.04
CA GLY A 209 -12.08 -9.75 -0.23
C GLY A 209 -12.21 -9.35 -1.68
N CYS A 210 -12.03 -8.07 -1.94
CA CYS A 210 -12.01 -7.44 -3.24
C CYS A 210 -10.63 -6.82 -3.49
N GLU A 211 -10.20 -6.78 -4.75
CA GLU A 211 -8.95 -6.13 -5.13
C GLU A 211 -8.87 -4.71 -4.59
N SER A 212 -7.65 -4.30 -4.23
CA SER A 212 -7.39 -2.92 -3.84
C SER A 212 -7.32 -2.00 -5.05
N PHE A 213 -6.63 -2.40 -6.12
CA PHE A 213 -6.61 -1.68 -7.39
C PHE A 213 -7.50 -2.38 -8.39
N GLY A 214 -8.30 -1.63 -9.14
CA GLY A 214 -9.22 -2.22 -10.09
C GLY A 214 -8.50 -2.59 -11.39
N THR A 215 -8.96 -3.67 -12.01
CA THR A 215 -8.59 -4.00 -13.39
C THR A 215 -9.37 -3.08 -14.31
N VAL A 216 -8.66 -2.34 -15.16
CA VAL A 216 -9.25 -1.51 -16.19
C VAL A 216 -9.43 -2.36 -17.45
N SER A 217 -10.66 -2.41 -17.97
CA SER A 217 -10.98 -3.07 -19.24
C SER A 217 -11.80 -2.16 -20.14
N LEU A 218 -11.69 -2.37 -21.45
CA LEU A 218 -12.54 -1.71 -22.43
C LEU A 218 -13.82 -2.53 -22.62
N GLU A 219 -14.99 -1.93 -22.36
CA GLU A 219 -16.28 -2.50 -22.72
C GLU A 219 -16.74 -1.89 -24.05
N PRO A 220 -16.57 -2.60 -25.19
CA PRO A 220 -16.92 -2.07 -26.50
C PRO A 220 -18.44 -1.94 -26.65
N SER A 221 -18.87 -0.83 -27.25
CA SER A 221 -20.23 -0.52 -27.67
C SER A 221 -20.21 -0.25 -29.17
N VAL A 222 -20.93 -1.07 -29.94
CA VAL A 222 -20.99 -0.91 -31.39
C VAL A 222 -22.04 0.15 -31.72
N PHE A 223 -21.60 1.28 -32.27
CA PHE A 223 -22.51 2.27 -32.85
C PHE A 223 -22.60 2.05 -34.36
N ILE A 224 -23.83 1.88 -34.86
CA ILE A 224 -24.12 1.84 -36.30
C ILE A 224 -24.81 3.16 -36.64
N ASP A 225 -24.11 4.03 -37.38
CA ASP A 225 -24.72 5.24 -37.91
C ASP A 225 -25.64 4.89 -39.09
N PRO A 226 -26.97 5.05 -38.97
CA PRO A 226 -27.89 4.72 -40.05
C PRO A 226 -27.85 5.72 -41.22
N THR A 227 -27.11 6.84 -41.10
CA THR A 227 -27.04 7.88 -42.14
C THR A 227 -25.93 7.65 -43.17
N ILE A 228 -25.00 6.73 -42.92
CA ILE A 228 -23.93 6.38 -43.88
C ILE A 228 -24.39 5.23 -44.79
N LEU A 229 -25.07 5.58 -45.88
CA LEU A 229 -25.70 4.63 -46.82
C LEU A 229 -24.73 3.91 -47.79
N ALA A 230 -23.41 4.09 -47.68
CA ALA A 230 -22.46 3.55 -48.68
C ALA A 230 -21.55 2.41 -48.17
N GLN A 231 -21.19 2.41 -46.89
CA GLN A 231 -20.50 1.31 -46.18
C GLN A 231 -20.68 1.60 -44.67
N PRO A 232 -21.43 0.81 -43.89
CA PRO A 232 -21.47 1.01 -42.45
C PRO A 232 -20.09 0.65 -41.89
N ILE A 233 -19.28 1.65 -41.57
CA ILE A 233 -18.06 1.45 -40.78
C ILE A 233 -18.52 1.30 -39.34
N PRO A 234 -18.42 0.12 -38.70
CA PRO A 234 -18.75 0.01 -37.29
C PRO A 234 -17.77 0.87 -36.51
N LEU A 235 -18.27 1.95 -35.91
CA LEU A 235 -17.49 2.69 -34.94
C LEU A 235 -17.53 1.90 -33.64
N VAL A 236 -16.39 1.28 -33.29
CA VAL A 236 -16.21 0.72 -31.95
C VAL A 236 -16.00 1.90 -31.01
N VAL A 237 -17.09 2.37 -30.43
CA VAL A 237 -17.05 3.22 -29.24
C VAL A 237 -16.89 2.27 -28.05
N GLY A 238 -16.43 2.75 -26.90
CA GLY A 238 -16.43 1.95 -25.70
C GLY A 238 -16.34 2.81 -24.47
N THR A 239 -16.56 2.15 -23.33
CA THR A 239 -16.36 2.77 -22.02
C THR A 239 -15.24 2.02 -21.34
N LEU A 240 -14.27 2.75 -20.78
CA LEU A 240 -13.29 2.14 -19.88
C LEU A 240 -13.99 1.86 -18.56
N VAL A 241 -13.88 0.62 -18.10
CA VAL A 241 -14.51 0.19 -16.86
C VAL A 241 -13.44 -0.32 -15.92
N GLU A 242 -13.37 0.26 -14.71
CA GLU A 242 -12.51 -0.22 -13.65
C GLU A 242 -13.32 -1.13 -12.71
N ARG A 243 -12.88 -2.39 -12.55
CA ARG A 243 -13.56 -3.41 -11.73
C ARG A 243 -12.65 -3.96 -10.65
N TYR A 244 -13.20 -4.12 -9.45
CA TYR A 244 -12.48 -4.69 -8.30
C TYR A 244 -12.95 -6.12 -8.10
N ALA A 245 -12.21 -7.06 -8.68
CA ALA A 245 -12.55 -8.49 -8.63
C ALA A 245 -12.53 -9.01 -7.19
N ARG A 246 -13.33 -10.05 -6.92
CA ARG A 246 -13.22 -10.78 -5.67
C ARG A 246 -12.03 -11.72 -5.73
N PHE A 247 -11.35 -11.88 -4.60
CA PHE A 247 -10.33 -12.89 -4.43
C PHE A 247 -10.49 -13.59 -3.09
N THR A 248 -9.95 -14.80 -3.05
CA THR A 248 -9.72 -15.61 -1.88
C THR A 248 -8.22 -15.77 -1.72
N MET A 249 -7.74 -15.75 -0.49
CA MET A 249 -6.35 -15.98 -0.14
C MET A 249 -6.28 -17.06 0.92
N VAL A 250 -5.33 -17.97 0.78
CA VAL A 250 -4.87 -18.86 1.84
C VAL A 250 -3.39 -18.60 2.04
N ALA A 251 -2.97 -18.28 3.25
CA ALA A 251 -1.59 -17.91 3.53
C ALA A 251 -1.04 -18.58 4.79
N ALA A 252 0.28 -18.65 4.86
CA ALA A 252 1.01 -19.07 6.03
C ALA A 252 2.24 -18.17 6.21
N ASP A 253 2.58 -17.84 7.45
CA ASP A 253 3.80 -17.13 7.77
C ASP A 253 4.44 -17.65 9.06
N ALA A 254 5.75 -17.47 9.15
CA ALA A 254 6.55 -17.83 10.30
C ALA A 254 7.64 -16.80 10.56
N GLU A 255 8.01 -16.66 11.84
CA GLU A 255 9.13 -15.84 12.30
C GLU A 255 9.89 -16.60 13.38
N ALA A 256 11.21 -16.55 13.31
CA ALA A 256 12.09 -17.14 14.31
C ALA A 256 13.26 -16.21 14.60
N ILE A 257 13.66 -16.14 15.87
CA ILE A 257 14.85 -15.40 16.30
C ILE A 257 15.98 -16.39 16.56
N VAL A 258 17.05 -16.28 15.79
CA VAL A 258 18.24 -17.13 15.87
C VAL A 258 19.49 -16.26 16.11
N GLY A 259 19.87 -16.13 17.38
CA GLY A 259 20.96 -15.22 17.78
C GLY A 259 20.57 -13.76 17.50
N PRO A 260 21.39 -12.99 16.75
CA PRO A 260 21.08 -11.60 16.39
C PRO A 260 20.17 -11.45 15.17
N TRP A 261 19.69 -12.56 14.59
CA TRP A 261 18.90 -12.56 13.35
C TRP A 261 17.43 -12.84 13.65
N ALA A 262 16.55 -12.02 13.08
CA ALA A 262 15.14 -12.37 12.90
C ALA A 262 14.97 -12.91 11.48
N ILE A 263 14.46 -14.12 11.35
CA ILE A 263 14.21 -14.79 10.06
C ILE A 263 12.71 -14.91 9.89
N ARG A 264 12.21 -14.53 8.72
CA ARG A 264 10.78 -14.50 8.41
C ARG A 264 10.52 -15.21 7.09
N ALA A 265 9.42 -15.93 7.01
CA ALA A 265 8.97 -16.60 5.79
C ALA A 265 7.47 -16.44 5.64
N GLU A 266 6.99 -16.29 4.42
CA GLU A 266 5.58 -16.04 4.15
C GLU A 266 5.20 -16.58 2.76
N THR A 267 4.04 -17.21 2.67
CA THR A 267 3.47 -17.72 1.42
C THR A 267 1.98 -17.39 1.38
N ALA A 268 1.49 -16.90 0.24
CA ALA A 268 0.08 -16.66 -0.01
C ALA A 268 -0.35 -17.26 -1.36
N TYR A 269 -1.44 -18.01 -1.36
CA TYR A 269 -2.03 -18.61 -2.56
C TYR A 269 -3.40 -17.97 -2.84
N PHE A 270 -3.59 -17.56 -4.09
CA PHE A 270 -4.78 -16.89 -4.59
C PHE A 270 -5.46 -17.74 -5.67
N PRO A 271 -6.38 -18.66 -5.30
CA PRO A 271 -7.02 -19.57 -6.25
C PRO A 271 -7.79 -18.83 -7.34
N ASP A 272 -8.50 -17.75 -7.01
CA ASP A 272 -9.30 -16.98 -7.98
C ASP A 272 -8.44 -16.29 -9.05
N ARG A 273 -7.15 -16.08 -8.78
CA ARG A 273 -6.19 -15.46 -9.70
C ARG A 273 -5.24 -16.47 -10.33
N ALA A 274 -5.29 -17.74 -9.91
CA ALA A 274 -4.25 -18.70 -10.25
C ALA A 274 -2.84 -18.12 -9.99
N ALA A 275 -2.62 -17.65 -8.76
CA ALA A 275 -1.37 -17.01 -8.38
C ALA A 275 -0.86 -17.49 -7.02
N ILE A 276 0.47 -17.48 -6.87
CA ILE A 276 1.16 -17.74 -5.61
C ILE A 276 2.28 -16.73 -5.39
N ASP A 277 2.36 -16.25 -4.16
CA ASP A 277 3.42 -15.39 -3.66
C ASP A 277 4.16 -16.13 -2.56
N ALA A 278 5.49 -16.13 -2.59
CA ALA A 278 6.31 -16.70 -1.53
C ALA A 278 7.55 -15.84 -1.28
N GLY A 279 7.90 -15.62 -0.02
CA GLY A 279 9.07 -14.83 0.31
C GLY A 279 9.74 -15.22 1.61
N VAL A 280 11.01 -14.84 1.72
CA VAL A 280 11.84 -15.02 2.90
C VAL A 280 12.60 -13.72 3.16
N GLY A 281 12.70 -13.35 4.43
CA GLY A 281 13.38 -12.13 4.87
C GLY A 281 14.23 -12.37 6.10
N VAL A 282 15.26 -11.54 6.24
CA VAL A 282 16.11 -11.48 7.41
C VAL A 282 16.27 -10.03 7.86
N ASP A 283 16.22 -9.81 9.17
CA ASP A 283 16.52 -8.53 9.82
C ASP A 283 17.60 -8.76 10.87
N ARG A 284 18.54 -7.82 10.97
CA ARG A 284 19.62 -7.84 11.94
C ARG A 284 19.97 -6.43 12.38
N SER A 285 20.04 -6.27 13.70
CA SER A 285 20.71 -5.13 14.34
C SER A 285 22.19 -5.47 14.60
N ALA A 286 23.08 -4.57 14.20
CA ALA A 286 24.53 -4.69 14.38
C ALA A 286 25.11 -3.35 14.82
N GLY A 287 25.20 -3.13 16.13
CA GLY A 287 25.58 -1.84 16.71
C GLY A 287 24.57 -0.77 16.32
N ASP A 288 25.07 0.33 15.74
CA ASP A 288 24.27 1.46 15.26
C ASP A 288 23.54 1.20 13.93
N TYR A 289 23.73 0.02 13.34
CA TYR A 289 23.14 -0.35 12.06
C TYR A 289 21.96 -1.31 12.23
N ARG A 290 20.96 -1.12 11.39
CA ARG A 290 19.89 -2.10 11.14
C ARG A 290 19.88 -2.44 9.67
N VAL A 291 19.96 -3.72 9.36
CA VAL A 291 19.97 -4.22 7.99
C VAL A 291 18.83 -5.21 7.85
N PHE A 292 17.98 -5.00 6.85
CA PHE A 292 17.02 -6.01 6.43
C PHE A 292 17.20 -6.34 4.96
N THR A 293 16.87 -7.57 4.60
CA THR A 293 16.80 -8.02 3.21
C THR A 293 15.70 -9.06 3.09
N SER A 294 14.91 -9.00 2.03
CA SER A 294 13.93 -10.02 1.68
C SER A 294 13.94 -10.31 0.18
N VAL A 295 13.51 -11.52 -0.15
CA VAL A 295 13.27 -11.98 -1.50
C VAL A 295 11.82 -12.44 -1.55
N VAL A 296 11.07 -11.94 -2.53
CA VAL A 296 9.67 -12.32 -2.76
C VAL A 296 9.55 -12.76 -4.21
N TRP A 297 9.02 -13.95 -4.42
CA TRP A 297 8.75 -14.54 -5.71
C TRP A 297 7.25 -14.56 -5.93
N HIS A 298 6.82 -14.03 -7.08
CA HIS A 298 5.45 -14.09 -7.56
C HIS A 298 5.38 -15.04 -8.75
N ARG A 299 4.29 -15.79 -8.86
CA ARG A 299 3.96 -16.56 -10.05
C ARG A 299 2.46 -16.56 -10.27
N ASP A 300 2.03 -16.21 -11.47
CA ASP A 300 0.66 -16.36 -11.94
C ASP A 300 0.58 -17.23 -13.20
N TRP A 301 -0.61 -17.77 -13.46
CA TRP A 301 -0.90 -18.51 -14.68
C TRP A 301 -2.33 -18.29 -15.17
N SER A 302 -2.52 -18.33 -16.48
CA SER A 302 -3.87 -18.29 -17.04
C SER A 302 -4.59 -19.62 -16.80
N MET A 303 -5.83 -19.55 -16.30
CA MET A 303 -6.74 -20.70 -16.25
C MET A 303 -7.56 -20.85 -17.53
N ASP A 304 -7.67 -19.79 -18.35
CA ASP A 304 -8.48 -19.75 -19.57
C ASP A 304 -7.61 -19.38 -20.79
N GLY A 305 -7.69 -20.17 -21.86
CA GLY A 305 -6.93 -19.93 -23.09
C GLY A 305 -5.49 -20.51 -23.08
N PRO A 306 -4.56 -20.00 -23.92
CA PRO A 306 -3.19 -20.51 -23.94
C PRO A 306 -2.54 -20.32 -22.56
N THR A 307 -1.79 -21.32 -22.11
CA THR A 307 -1.10 -21.27 -20.82
C THR A 307 -0.01 -20.19 -20.85
N VAL A 308 -0.35 -19.00 -20.37
CA VAL A 308 0.60 -17.94 -20.04
C VAL A 308 1.00 -18.16 -18.59
N VAL A 309 2.30 -18.20 -18.33
CA VAL A 309 2.87 -18.28 -16.98
C VAL A 309 3.82 -17.11 -16.82
N ASN A 310 3.51 -16.21 -15.90
CA ASN A 310 4.39 -15.11 -15.54
C ASN A 310 5.03 -15.40 -14.19
N HIS A 311 6.22 -14.84 -13.98
CA HIS A 311 6.90 -14.92 -12.71
C HIS A 311 7.75 -13.69 -12.50
N ASP A 312 7.69 -13.15 -11.29
CA ASP A 312 8.47 -11.97 -10.90
C ASP A 312 9.31 -12.31 -9.67
N LEU A 313 10.44 -11.63 -9.52
CA LEU A 313 11.31 -11.80 -8.37
C LEU A 313 11.66 -10.43 -7.78
N SER A 314 11.05 -10.06 -6.67
CA SER A 314 11.40 -8.83 -5.96
C SER A 314 12.53 -9.10 -4.96
N LEU A 315 13.65 -8.40 -5.12
CA LEU A 315 14.70 -8.29 -4.12
C LEU A 315 14.52 -6.97 -3.38
N ILE A 316 14.41 -7.03 -2.06
CA ILE A 316 14.14 -5.86 -1.23
C ILE A 316 15.22 -5.77 -0.16
N GLY A 317 15.70 -4.57 0.13
CA GLY A 317 16.62 -4.38 1.24
C GLY A 317 16.67 -2.96 1.75
N SER A 318 17.12 -2.82 3.00
CA SER A 318 17.57 -1.52 3.49
C SER A 318 18.69 -1.64 4.49
N ILE A 319 19.45 -0.56 4.56
CA ILE A 319 20.43 -0.30 5.61
C ILE A 319 20.08 1.03 6.27
N GLU A 320 19.90 1.00 7.58
CA GLU A 320 19.68 2.17 8.42
C GLU A 320 20.84 2.30 9.39
N ARG A 321 21.28 3.54 9.64
CA ARG A 321 22.23 3.86 10.70
C ARG A 321 21.70 5.02 11.53
N ARG A 322 21.75 4.87 12.86
CA ARG A 322 21.49 5.97 13.81
C ARG A 322 22.78 6.35 14.52
N PHE A 323 23.01 7.63 14.73
CA PHE A 323 24.22 8.09 15.41
C PHE A 323 24.02 9.42 16.13
N ALA A 324 25.00 9.77 16.95
CA ALA A 324 24.96 10.92 17.87
C ALA A 324 23.74 10.88 18.80
N ARG A 325 23.54 9.74 19.49
CA ARG A 325 22.41 9.48 20.40
C ARG A 325 21.06 9.64 19.68
N ASP A 326 20.91 8.93 18.55
CA ASP A 326 19.71 8.95 17.70
C ASP A 326 19.31 10.31 17.13
N ARG A 327 20.18 11.32 17.22
CA ARG A 327 19.92 12.66 16.67
C ARG A 327 19.87 12.64 15.14
N TYR A 328 20.63 11.76 14.52
CA TYR A 328 20.69 11.59 13.07
C TYR A 328 20.36 10.16 12.69
N MET A 329 19.54 10.01 11.66
CA MET A 329 19.25 8.74 11.02
C MET A 329 19.51 8.86 9.52
N VAL A 330 20.22 7.90 8.96
CA VAL A 330 20.37 7.75 7.51
C VAL A 330 19.90 6.36 7.12
N ARG A 331 19.00 6.27 6.15
CA ARG A 331 18.50 5.01 5.60
C ARG A 331 18.61 5.00 4.09
N VAL A 332 19.10 3.91 3.53
CA VAL A 332 18.99 3.59 2.11
C VAL A 332 18.11 2.36 1.99
N PHE A 333 17.05 2.45 1.19
CA PHE A 333 16.12 1.38 0.90
C PHE A 333 16.05 1.16 -0.61
N GLY A 334 15.88 -0.09 -1.04
CA GLY A 334 15.66 -0.39 -2.44
C GLY A 334 14.84 -1.65 -2.67
N VAL A 335 14.22 -1.68 -3.83
CA VAL A 335 13.51 -2.82 -4.43
C VAL A 335 14.05 -2.99 -5.84
N SER A 336 14.33 -4.22 -6.27
CA SER A 336 14.67 -4.51 -7.66
C SER A 336 13.94 -5.76 -8.12
N ASN A 337 13.42 -5.73 -9.35
CA ASN A 337 12.95 -6.90 -10.06
C ASN A 337 13.91 -7.20 -11.22
N PRO A 338 14.79 -8.21 -11.09
CA PRO A 338 15.74 -8.54 -12.14
C PRO A 338 15.10 -9.23 -13.34
N VAL A 339 13.86 -9.72 -13.24
CA VAL A 339 13.13 -10.32 -14.36
C VAL A 339 12.75 -9.25 -15.38
N ASP A 340 12.22 -8.12 -14.91
CA ASP A 340 11.80 -6.97 -15.75
C ASP A 340 12.85 -5.87 -15.84
N ALA A 341 14.07 -6.12 -15.33
CA ALA A 341 15.15 -5.15 -15.25
C ALA A 341 14.73 -3.80 -14.63
N SER A 342 13.85 -3.85 -13.62
CA SER A 342 13.25 -2.68 -12.98
C SER A 342 13.67 -2.53 -11.51
N GLY A 343 13.51 -1.33 -10.96
CA GLY A 343 13.92 -1.05 -9.59
C GLY A 343 13.53 0.32 -9.06
N PHE A 344 13.66 0.46 -7.75
CA PHE A 344 13.46 1.69 -7.00
C PHE A 344 14.50 1.78 -5.89
N VAL A 345 15.11 2.95 -5.71
CA VAL A 345 16.00 3.25 -4.58
C VAL A 345 15.59 4.54 -3.91
N ARG A 346 15.66 4.59 -2.57
CA ARG A 346 15.38 5.77 -1.78
C ARG A 346 16.43 5.98 -0.71
N GLY A 347 17.01 7.18 -0.68
CA GLY A 347 17.83 7.67 0.43
C GLY A 347 17.01 8.58 1.33
N VAL A 348 17.12 8.40 2.64
CA VAL A 348 16.48 9.25 3.65
C VAL A 348 17.52 9.68 4.68
N ALA A 349 17.55 10.97 4.98
CA ALA A 349 18.28 11.54 6.09
C ALA A 349 17.31 12.28 7.02
N ALA A 350 17.24 11.89 8.28
CA ALA A 350 16.42 12.55 9.29
C ALA A 350 17.31 13.12 10.40
N TRP A 351 16.93 14.30 10.90
CA TRP A 351 17.62 15.03 11.93
C TRP A 351 16.64 15.59 12.95
N THR A 352 16.81 15.21 14.21
CA THR A 352 16.14 15.84 15.35
C THR A 352 16.87 17.15 15.69
N VAL A 353 16.34 18.26 15.19
CA VAL A 353 16.92 19.61 15.35
C VAL A 353 16.81 20.04 16.81
N ARG A 354 15.64 19.82 17.40
CA ARG A 354 15.25 20.02 18.81
C ARG A 354 14.30 18.91 19.22
N ASP A 355 14.01 18.80 20.52
CA ASP A 355 13.18 17.71 21.08
C ASP A 355 11.83 17.53 20.40
N ASN A 356 11.24 18.62 19.88
CA ASN A 356 9.95 18.62 19.20
C ASN A 356 10.01 19.03 17.73
N VAL A 357 11.20 19.13 17.13
CA VAL A 357 11.36 19.52 15.71
C VAL A 357 12.29 18.56 15.01
N ALA A 358 11.78 17.94 13.94
CA ALA A 358 12.57 17.09 13.06
C ALA A 358 12.60 17.63 11.63
N LEU A 359 13.75 17.50 10.97
CA LEU A 359 13.93 17.72 9.55
C LEU A 359 14.20 16.38 8.87
N GLU A 360 13.54 16.12 7.75
CA GLU A 360 13.72 14.94 6.91
C GLU A 360 14.03 15.40 5.49
N VAL A 361 15.05 14.84 4.87
CA VAL A 361 15.39 15.03 3.46
C VAL A 361 15.43 13.66 2.81
N SER A 362 14.81 13.52 1.65
CA SER A 362 14.69 12.26 0.95
C SER A 362 14.79 12.44 -0.56
N GLY A 363 15.34 11.45 -1.24
CA GLY A 363 15.37 11.36 -2.69
C GLY A 363 15.12 9.93 -3.12
N GLY A 364 14.25 9.75 -4.12
CA GLY A 364 13.91 8.47 -4.70
C GLY A 364 14.13 8.47 -6.21
N ALA A 365 14.65 7.37 -6.74
CA ALA A 365 14.85 7.17 -8.16
C ALA A 365 14.26 5.83 -8.61
N PHE A 366 13.59 5.85 -9.75
CA PHE A 366 13.02 4.66 -10.39
C PHE A 366 13.85 4.27 -11.61
N PHE A 367 13.89 2.97 -11.89
CA PHE A 367 14.57 2.41 -13.04
C PHE A 367 13.68 1.32 -13.64
N GLY A 368 13.73 1.15 -14.96
CA GLY A 368 12.97 0.10 -15.65
C GLY A 368 12.97 0.29 -17.15
N GLU A 369 12.54 -0.74 -17.86
CA GLU A 369 12.44 -0.71 -19.31
C GLU A 369 11.22 0.08 -19.78
N ALA A 370 11.27 0.57 -21.02
CA ALA A 370 10.16 1.35 -21.59
C ALA A 370 8.88 0.59 -21.81
N ASP A 371 9.07 -0.67 -22.19
CA ASP A 371 7.98 -1.57 -22.50
C ASP A 371 7.72 -2.53 -21.33
N GLY A 372 8.37 -2.28 -20.17
CA GLY A 372 8.18 -3.04 -18.94
C GLY A 372 6.76 -2.87 -18.41
N THR A 373 6.08 -3.99 -18.16
CA THR A 373 4.68 -4.01 -17.72
C THR A 373 4.53 -4.05 -16.21
N ASP A 374 5.63 -4.28 -15.47
CA ASP A 374 5.64 -4.31 -14.02
C ASP A 374 5.42 -2.92 -13.41
N THR A 375 5.06 -2.89 -12.14
CA THR A 375 4.70 -1.64 -11.47
C THR A 375 5.88 -0.66 -11.43
N LEU A 376 7.12 -1.12 -11.22
CA LEU A 376 8.27 -0.21 -11.07
C LEU A 376 8.66 0.43 -12.40
N SER A 377 8.64 -0.32 -13.51
CA SER A 377 8.90 0.24 -14.83
C SER A 377 7.91 1.36 -15.20
N ARG A 378 6.64 1.23 -14.78
CA ARG A 378 5.64 2.29 -14.96
C ARG A 378 5.96 3.57 -14.18
N PHE A 379 6.81 3.51 -13.14
CA PHE A 379 7.27 4.69 -12.40
C PHE A 379 8.65 5.22 -12.83
N ARG A 380 9.30 4.62 -13.85
CA ARG A 380 10.68 4.98 -14.27
C ARG A 380 10.94 6.48 -14.49
N ASP A 381 9.92 7.24 -14.89
CA ASP A 381 10.02 8.67 -15.18
C ASP A 381 9.44 9.55 -14.05
N ARG A 382 9.54 9.09 -12.80
CA ARG A 382 8.89 9.72 -11.63
C ARG A 382 9.80 9.85 -10.43
N ASP A 383 11.06 10.16 -10.68
CA ASP A 383 12.02 10.48 -9.63
C ASP A 383 11.55 11.66 -8.79
N PHE A 384 11.92 11.67 -7.52
CA PHE A 384 11.51 12.72 -6.61
C PHE A 384 12.62 13.09 -5.63
N ALA A 385 12.57 14.33 -5.16
CA ALA A 385 13.30 14.78 -3.98
C ALA A 385 12.39 15.64 -3.11
N PHE A 386 12.49 15.50 -1.79
CA PHE A 386 11.72 16.32 -0.87
C PHE A 386 12.49 16.67 0.40
N ALA A 387 12.06 17.77 1.02
CA ALA A 387 12.41 18.13 2.37
C ALA A 387 11.13 18.34 3.19
N ARG A 388 11.12 17.84 4.42
CA ARG A 388 9.98 17.88 5.32
C ARG A 388 10.42 18.35 6.70
N VAL A 389 9.71 19.34 7.23
CA VAL A 389 9.82 19.74 8.64
C VAL A 389 8.62 19.18 9.39
N ARG A 390 8.86 18.55 10.53
CA ARG A 390 7.84 18.07 11.47
C ARG A 390 8.00 18.80 12.81
N TRP A 391 6.87 19.20 13.38
CA TRP A 391 6.76 19.73 14.73
C TRP A 391 5.81 18.87 15.54
N PHE A 392 6.25 18.38 16.69
CA PHE A 392 5.50 17.48 17.56
C PHE A 392 5.00 18.23 18.80
N PHE A 393 3.82 17.86 19.31
CA PHE A 393 3.23 18.47 20.50
C PHE A 393 2.41 17.48 21.34
#